data_AF-C4QUS2-F1
#
_entry.id   AF-C4QUS2-F1
#
_cell.length_a   1.000
_cell.length_b   1.000
_cell.length_c   1.000
_cell.angle_alpha   90.00
_cell.angle_beta   90.00
_cell.angle_gamma   90.00
#
_symmetry.space_group_name_H-M   'P 1'
#
loop_
_entity.id
_entity.type
_entity.pdbx_description
1 polymer ?
#
loop_
_entity_poly.entity_id
_entity_poly.type
_entity_poly.pdbx_seq_one_letter_code
_entity_poly.pdbx_strand_id
1 'polypeptide(L)' 'WCPTGFKVGINYQPPTVVPGGDLAKVQRAVCMLSNTTAIAEAWARLDHKFDLMYAKRAFVHWYV' A
#
# COMPACT_ATOMS: atom_id res chain seq x y z
N TRP A 1 8.61 6.32 21.08
CA TRP A 1 7.76 7.31 20.41
C TRP A 1 8.50 8.63 20.35
N CYS A 2 8.58 9.27 19.19
CA CYS A 2 9.02 10.67 19.04
C CYS A 2 7.77 11.52 18.73
N PRO A 3 7.82 12.87 18.82
CA PRO A 3 6.63 13.68 18.55
C PRO A 3 6.16 13.49 17.10
N THR A 4 4.99 12.88 16.93
CA THR A 4 4.27 12.74 15.66
C THR A 4 3.11 13.72 15.61
N GLY A 5 2.93 14.38 14.46
CA GLY A 5 1.82 15.32 14.23
C GLY A 5 0.85 14.83 13.16
N PHE A 6 -0.45 15.06 13.37
CA PHE A 6 -1.47 14.85 12.36
C PHE A 6 -1.49 16.04 11.39
N LYS A 7 -1.41 15.77 10.08
CA LYS A 7 -1.47 16.80 9.03
C LYS A 7 -2.76 16.64 8.24
N VAL A 8 -3.43 17.75 7.98
CA VAL A 8 -4.66 17.80 7.18
C VAL A 8 -4.44 18.72 5.99
N GLY A 9 -4.75 18.22 4.79
CA GLY A 9 -4.89 19.01 3.58
C GLY A 9 -6.33 18.96 3.10
N ILE A 10 -6.89 20.09 2.70
CA ILE A 10 -8.24 20.20 2.15
C ILE A 10 -8.13 20.68 0.71
N ASN A 11 -8.78 19.96 -0.20
CA ASN A 11 -9.01 20.42 -1.56
C ASN A 11 -10.49 20.80 -1.71
N TYR A 12 -10.76 21.98 -2.25
CA TYR A 12 -12.11 22.47 -2.49
C TYR A 12 -12.72 21.95 -3.79
N GLN A 13 -11.88 21.44 -4.70
CA GLN A 13 -12.37 20.80 -5.91
C GLN A 13 -12.86 19.38 -5.59
N PRO A 14 -14.04 18.97 -6.12
CA PRO A 14 -14.50 17.60 -5.96
C PRO A 14 -13.55 16.63 -6.66
N PRO A 15 -13.44 15.37 -6.18
CA PRO A 15 -12.63 14.35 -6.85
C PRO A 15 -13.05 14.17 -8.32
N THR A 16 -12.05 14.11 -9.21
CA THR A 16 -12.28 13.79 -10.62
C THR A 16 -12.50 12.29 -10.80
N VAL A 17 -13.40 11.93 -11.71
CA VAL A 17 -13.63 10.54 -12.13
C VAL A 17 -12.96 10.28 -13.47
N VAL A 18 -12.47 9.06 -13.66
CA VAL A 18 -11.96 8.59 -14.97
C VAL A 18 -13.16 8.18 -15.83
N PRO A 19 -13.29 8.65 -17.09
CA PRO A 19 -14.36 8.20 -17.99
C PRO A 19 -14.34 6.69 -18.19
N GLY A 20 -15.49 6.02 -17.98
CA GLY A 20 -15.60 4.55 -18.03
C GLY A 20 -14.98 3.83 -16.83
N GLY A 21 -14.52 4.55 -15.81
CA GLY A 21 -14.02 3.98 -14.56
C GLY A 21 -15.14 3.43 -13.67
N ASP A 22 -14.73 2.73 -12.61
CA ASP A 22 -15.58 2.07 -11.62
C ASP A 22 -16.09 3.00 -10.50
N LEU A 23 -15.44 4.15 -10.31
CA LEU A 23 -15.79 5.10 -9.26
C LEU A 23 -16.97 6.00 -9.65
N ALA A 24 -17.99 6.02 -8.79
CA ALA A 24 -19.11 6.95 -8.90
C ALA A 24 -18.66 8.40 -8.64
N LYS A 25 -19.35 9.36 -9.26
CA LYS A 25 -19.13 10.79 -9.03
C LYS A 25 -19.58 11.17 -7.62
N VAL A 26 -18.67 11.72 -6.81
CA VAL A 26 -18.93 12.13 -5.42
C VAL A 26 -18.55 13.59 -5.20
N GLN A 27 -19.17 14.23 -4.19
CA GLN A 27 -18.87 15.61 -3.82
C GLN A 27 -17.63 15.74 -2.94
N ARG A 28 -17.33 14.72 -2.13
CA ARG A 28 -16.21 14.71 -1.17
C ARG A 28 -15.64 13.30 -1.08
N ALA A 29 -14.33 13.21 -0.86
CA ALA A 29 -13.63 11.98 -0.55
C ALA A 29 -12.53 12.26 0.47
N VAL A 30 -12.06 11.23 1.16
CA VAL A 30 -10.96 11.29 2.13
C VAL A 30 -9.92 10.26 1.74
N CYS A 31 -8.64 10.64 1.80
CA CYS A 31 -7.51 9.74 1.68
C CYS A 31 -6.65 9.86 2.95
N MET A 32 -6.27 8.73 3.53
CA MET A 32 -5.38 8.67 4.68
C MET A 32 -4.01 8.15 4.23
N LEU A 33 -2.98 8.95 4.48
CA LEU A 33 -1.60 8.50 4.38
C LEU A 33 -1.09 8.28 5.81
N SER A 34 -0.71 7.05 6.12
CA SER A 34 -0.28 6.67 7.48
C SER A 34 1.02 5.87 7.43
N ASN A 35 1.91 6.16 8.38
CA ASN A 35 3.14 5.42 8.57
C ASN A 35 2.99 4.59 9.84
N THR A 36 2.83 3.28 9.67
CA THR A 36 2.68 2.33 10.78
C THR A 36 3.75 1.26 10.70
N THR A 37 4.30 0.88 11.86
CA THR A 37 5.26 -0.24 11.95
C THR A 37 4.59 -1.59 11.68
N ALA A 38 3.25 -1.66 11.70
CA ALA A 38 2.49 -2.88 11.37
C ALA A 38 2.77 -3.41 9.95
N ILE A 39 3.27 -2.56 9.04
CA ILE A 39 3.67 -3.01 7.70
C ILE A 39 4.72 -4.14 7.73
N ALA A 40 5.55 -4.20 8.78
CA ALA A 40 6.56 -5.25 8.96
C ALA A 40 5.95 -6.66 8.97
N GLU A 41 4.72 -6.84 9.45
CA GLU A 41 4.05 -8.15 9.48
C GLU A 41 3.67 -8.66 8.08
N ALA A 42 3.35 -7.76 7.15
CA ALA A 42 3.11 -8.13 5.77
C ALA A 42 4.42 -8.57 5.09
N TRP A 43 5.51 -7.83 5.33
CA TRP A 43 6.84 -8.18 4.83
C TRP A 43 7.34 -9.50 5.38
N ALA A 44 7.21 -9.75 6.69
CA ALA A 44 7.61 -11.02 7.30
C ALA A 44 6.88 -12.24 6.70
N ARG A 45 5.59 -12.09 6.34
CA ARG A 45 4.84 -13.16 5.65
C ARG A 45 5.33 -13.41 4.23
N LEU A 46 5.77 -12.37 3.54
CA LEU A 46 6.36 -12.48 2.20
C LEU A 46 7.74 -13.14 2.27
N ASP A 47 8.59 -12.67 3.19
CA ASP A 47 9.92 -13.19 3.46
C ASP A 47 9.91 -14.69 3.75
N HIS A 48 9.01 -15.12 4.64
CA HIS A 48 8.85 -16.55 4.94
C HIS A 48 8.48 -17.39 3.69
N LYS A 49 7.59 -16.89 2.83
CA LYS A 49 7.23 -17.58 1.58
C LYS A 49 8.40 -17.62 0.61
N PHE A 50 9.17 -16.54 0.53
CA PHE A 50 10.40 -16.50 -0.26
C PHE A 50 11.39 -17.56 0.22
N ASP A 51 11.63 -17.64 1.53
CA ASP A 51 12.53 -18.65 2.13
C ASP A 51 12.11 -20.08 1.79
N LEU A 52 10.81 -20.39 1.86
CA LEU A 52 10.30 -21.70 1.49
C LEU A 52 10.59 -22.06 0.03
N MET A 53 10.49 -21.08 -0.87
CA MET A 53 10.77 -21.27 -2.30
C MET A 53 12.27 -21.39 -2.55
N TYR A 54 13.06 -20.51 -1.92
CA TYR A 54 14.51 -20.46 -2.08
C TYR A 54 15.19 -21.70 -1.51
N ALA A 55 14.74 -22.22 -0.36
CA ALA A 55 15.23 -23.47 0.24
C ALA A 55 15.09 -24.67 -0.70
N LYS A 56 14.08 -24.66 -1.58
CA LYS A 56 13.86 -25.69 -2.60
C LYS A 56 14.51 -25.36 -3.95
N ARG A 57 15.23 -24.24 -4.06
CA ARG A 57 15.74 -23.67 -5.33
C ARG A 57 14.64 -23.53 -6.39
N ALA A 58 13.39 -23.33 -5.96
CA ALA A 58 12.26 -23.22 -6.87
C ALA A 58 12.39 -21.93 -7.70
N PHE A 59 12.29 -22.05 -9.02
CA PHE A 59 12.34 -20.93 -9.99
C PHE A 59 13.63 -20.09 -10.01
N VAL A 60 14.62 -20.39 -9.16
CA VAL A 60 15.89 -19.63 -9.09
C VAL A 60 16.61 -19.59 -10.44
N HIS A 61 16.56 -20.67 -11.22
CA HIS A 61 17.22 -20.79 -12.53
C HIS A 61 16.78 -19.76 -13.59
N TRP A 62 15.66 -19.07 -13.41
CA TRP A 62 15.23 -17.98 -14.30
C TRP A 62 15.91 -16.64 -13.98
N TYR A 63 16.52 -16.52 -12.80
CA TYR A 63 17.08 -15.29 -12.27
C TYR A 63 18.60 -15.33 -12.11
N VAL A 64 19.25 -16.43 -12.48
CA VAL A 64 20.72 -16.56 -12.49
C VAL A 64 21.25 -16.31 -13.89
#